data_AF-A0A926B8E8-F1
#
_entry.id   AF-A0A926B8E8-F1
#
_cell.length_a   1.000
_cell.length_b   1.000
_cell.length_c   1.000
_cell.angle_alpha   90.00
_cell.angle_beta   90.00
_cell.angle_gamma   90.00
#
_symmetry.space_group_name_H-M   'P 1'
#
loop_
_entity.id
_entity.type
_entity.pdbx_description
1 polymer ?
#
loop_
_entity_poly.entity_id
_entity_poly.type
_entity_poly.pdbx_seq_one_letter_code
_entity_poly.pdbx_strand_id
1 'polypeptide(L)'
;MKGVPGPAAGPLQATIETTKGKFTCELFDKQAPITVANFVGLATGKRAWLDPKTSKWIQKKPLYDGLIFHRVIPGFMIQGGDPLGTGTGNPGYRFQDEIVPELRFDKPALLAMANAGPATNGSQFFITEGTPDHLTGRHTIFGACEPATLVGEITRVKTGPRDRPVDDVVIKKITIARGKPAKGAKVAKAAKPEKAEKTGKAEDKAADKALDKAADKAPKSADIKAEKPAAEKAPAAPPAPAH
;
A
#
# COMPACT_ATOMS: atom_id res chain seq x y z
N MET A 1 10.50 8.90 22.06
CA MET A 1 9.41 8.69 21.07
C MET A 1 8.47 7.65 21.65
N LYS A 2 7.15 7.90 21.76
CA LYS A 2 6.21 6.87 22.21
C LYS A 2 6.15 5.77 21.13
N GLY A 3 6.39 4.52 21.53
CA GLY A 3 6.32 3.36 20.64
C GLY A 3 4.92 3.17 20.03
N VAL A 4 4.79 2.26 19.06
CA VAL A 4 3.47 1.90 18.51
C VAL A 4 2.58 1.42 19.67
N PRO A 5 1.40 2.04 19.91
CA PRO A 5 0.52 1.65 21.02
C PRO A 5 0.03 0.22 20.87
N GLY A 6 -0.12 -0.51 21.99
CA GLY A 6 -0.64 -1.88 22.01
C GLY A 6 0.36 -2.91 22.57
N PRO A 7 -0.04 -4.18 22.70
CA PRO A 7 0.84 -5.24 23.19
C PRO A 7 2.06 -5.40 22.29
N ALA A 8 3.26 -5.44 22.87
CA ALA A 8 4.53 -5.53 22.12
C ALA A 8 4.58 -6.76 21.18
N ALA A 9 3.95 -7.87 21.58
CA ALA A 9 3.88 -9.11 20.81
C ALA A 9 2.68 -9.19 19.83
N GLY A 10 1.82 -8.17 19.79
CA GLY A 10 0.66 -8.14 18.89
C GLY A 10 1.05 -7.85 17.43
N PRO A 11 0.28 -8.34 16.43
CA PRO A 11 0.52 -7.97 15.05
C PRO A 11 0.39 -6.45 14.86
N LEU A 12 1.16 -5.91 13.94
CA LEU A 12 1.04 -4.52 13.54
C LEU A 12 -0.26 -4.34 12.74
N GLN A 13 -1.05 -3.33 13.09
CA GLN A 13 -2.34 -3.05 12.49
C GLN A 13 -2.47 -1.59 12.07
N ALA A 14 -3.22 -1.37 11.00
CA ALA A 14 -3.67 -0.06 10.54
C ALA A 14 -5.20 -0.01 10.54
N THR A 15 -5.79 0.86 11.35
CA THR A 15 -7.22 1.17 11.26
C THR A 15 -7.39 2.36 10.32
N ILE A 16 -8.08 2.13 9.21
CA ILE A 16 -8.40 3.13 8.19
C ILE A 16 -9.83 3.58 8.43
N GLU A 17 -9.99 4.81 8.91
CA GLU A 17 -11.29 5.44 9.10
C GLU A 17 -11.68 6.20 7.84
N THR A 18 -12.89 5.95 7.33
CA THR A 18 -13.40 6.55 6.10
C THR A 18 -14.74 7.26 6.34
N THR A 19 -15.28 7.92 5.31
CA THR A 19 -16.66 8.43 5.32
C THR A 19 -17.72 7.33 5.29
N LYS A 20 -17.37 6.09 4.93
CA LYS A 20 -18.31 4.95 4.87
C LYS A 20 -18.20 3.99 6.06
N GLY A 21 -17.18 4.15 6.91
CA GLY A 21 -16.93 3.26 8.04
C GLY A 21 -15.44 3.09 8.28
N LYS A 22 -15.07 2.13 9.12
CA LYS A 22 -13.68 1.81 9.43
C LYS A 22 -13.40 0.34 9.17
N PHE A 23 -12.23 0.05 8.61
CA PHE A 23 -11.68 -1.29 8.57
C PHE A 23 -10.30 -1.30 9.22
N THR A 24 -9.96 -2.41 9.85
CA THR A 24 -8.65 -2.66 10.48
C THR A 24 -7.91 -3.69 9.65
N CYS A 25 -6.72 -3.32 9.20
CA CYS A 25 -5.84 -4.20 8.44
C CYS A 25 -4.70 -4.69 9.31
N GLU A 26 -4.52 -6.01 9.39
CA GLU A 26 -3.26 -6.61 9.84
C GLU A 26 -2.20 -6.37 8.76
N LEU A 27 -1.02 -5.91 9.16
CA LEU A 27 0.10 -5.62 8.27
C LEU A 27 1.14 -6.74 8.35
N PHE A 28 1.58 -7.21 7.19
CA PHE A 28 2.51 -8.33 7.04
C PHE A 28 3.97 -7.84 7.08
N ASP A 29 4.37 -7.28 8.21
CA ASP A 29 5.69 -6.63 8.42
C ASP A 29 6.89 -7.58 8.25
N LYS A 30 6.68 -8.90 8.34
CA LYS A 30 7.71 -9.91 8.09
C LYS A 30 7.88 -10.25 6.61
N GLN A 31 6.78 -10.23 5.85
CA GLN A 31 6.75 -10.61 4.44
C GLN A 31 7.07 -9.42 3.53
N ALA A 32 6.60 -8.23 3.89
CA ALA A 32 6.78 -7.00 3.12
C ALA A 32 7.29 -5.83 4.02
N PRO A 33 8.48 -5.97 4.64
CA PRO A 33 9.00 -5.00 5.61
C PRO A 33 9.14 -3.58 5.06
N ILE A 34 9.61 -3.41 3.82
CA ILE A 34 9.84 -2.09 3.22
C ILE A 34 8.50 -1.42 2.90
N THR A 35 7.56 -2.18 2.35
CA THR A 35 6.21 -1.72 2.01
C THR A 35 5.44 -1.32 3.25
N VAL A 36 5.47 -2.15 4.30
CA VAL A 36 4.83 -1.84 5.58
C VAL A 36 5.47 -0.61 6.23
N ALA A 37 6.80 -0.51 6.25
CA ALA A 37 7.49 0.66 6.78
C ALA A 37 7.15 1.94 6.01
N ASN A 38 7.05 1.86 4.68
CA ASN A 38 6.64 2.96 3.82
C ASN A 38 5.19 3.40 4.13
N PHE A 39 4.25 2.46 4.15
CA PHE A 39 2.84 2.72 4.42
C PHE A 39 2.65 3.34 5.81
N VAL A 40 3.25 2.75 6.85
CA VAL A 40 3.21 3.27 8.24
C VAL A 40 3.87 4.64 8.34
N GLY A 41 5.01 4.84 7.67
CA GLY A 41 5.72 6.11 7.66
C GLY A 41 4.87 7.24 7.06
N LEU A 42 4.21 6.97 5.94
CA LEU A 42 3.29 7.90 5.28
C LEU A 42 2.02 8.15 6.10
N ALA A 43 1.43 7.11 6.68
CA ALA A 43 0.24 7.22 7.53
C ALA A 43 0.47 8.01 8.82
N THR A 44 1.68 7.93 9.38
CA THR A 44 2.02 8.63 10.63
C THR A 44 2.71 9.98 10.42
N GLY A 45 3.02 10.35 9.17
CA GLY A 45 3.78 11.55 8.84
C GLY A 45 5.27 11.49 9.21
N LYS A 46 5.79 10.31 9.58
CA LYS A 46 7.21 10.08 9.85
C LYS A 46 8.05 10.06 8.57
N ARG A 47 7.46 9.62 7.46
CA ARG A 47 8.11 9.62 6.14
C ARG A 47 7.70 10.89 5.40
N ALA A 48 8.71 11.65 4.96
CA ALA A 48 8.48 12.81 4.11
C ALA A 48 7.94 12.36 2.74
N TRP A 49 7.14 13.23 2.11
CA TRP A 49 6.59 13.00 0.79
C TRP A 49 6.55 14.30 -0.01
N LEU A 50 6.74 14.22 -1.32
CA LEU A 50 6.61 15.35 -2.22
C LEU A 50 5.14 15.59 -2.52
N ASP A 51 4.64 16.80 -2.25
CA ASP A 51 3.32 17.23 -2.71
C ASP A 51 3.41 17.57 -4.21
N PRO A 52 2.78 16.78 -5.09
CA PRO A 52 2.84 17.00 -6.53
C PRO A 52 2.14 18.29 -6.98
N LYS A 53 1.27 18.90 -6.16
CA LYS A 53 0.59 20.16 -6.50
C LYS A 53 1.52 21.36 -6.27
N THR A 54 2.33 21.31 -5.22
CA THR A 54 3.18 22.44 -4.81
C THR A 54 4.66 22.21 -5.06
N SER A 55 5.06 21.00 -5.47
CA SER A 55 6.45 20.57 -5.62
C SER A 55 7.29 20.76 -4.35
N LYS A 56 6.67 20.68 -3.17
CA LYS A 56 7.34 20.83 -1.87
C LYS A 56 7.34 19.52 -1.10
N TRP A 57 8.45 19.25 -0.41
CA TRP A 57 8.51 18.15 0.55
C TRP A 57 7.71 18.49 1.79
N ILE A 58 6.74 17.64 2.10
CA ILE A 58 5.92 17.69 3.30
C ILE A 58 6.56 16.77 4.34
N GLN A 59 6.70 17.28 5.57
CA GLN A 59 7.25 16.55 6.70
C GLN A 59 6.30 16.63 7.89
N LYS A 60 6.36 15.64 8.79
CA LYS A 60 5.58 15.61 10.06
C LYS A 60 4.07 15.72 9.85
N LYS A 61 3.57 15.35 8.67
CA LYS A 61 2.15 15.37 8.31
C LYS A 61 1.77 14.05 7.62
N PRO A 62 0.74 13.34 8.11
CA PRO A 62 0.19 12.18 7.44
C PRO A 62 -0.15 12.45 5.97
N LEU A 63 0.26 11.57 5.06
CA LEU A 63 -0.07 11.68 3.63
C LEU A 63 -1.53 11.33 3.36
N TYR A 64 -2.06 10.29 4.03
CA TYR A 64 -3.34 9.68 3.66
C TYR A 64 -4.57 10.42 4.20
N ASP A 65 -4.42 11.25 5.22
CA ASP A 65 -5.52 11.98 5.85
C ASP A 65 -6.13 12.98 4.85
N GLY A 66 -7.41 12.81 4.54
CA GLY A 66 -8.15 13.61 3.57
C GLY A 66 -8.05 13.11 2.12
N LEU A 67 -7.30 12.04 1.84
CA LEU A 67 -7.27 11.43 0.51
C LEU A 67 -8.53 10.60 0.26
N ILE A 68 -8.74 10.22 -0.99
CA ILE A 68 -9.94 9.50 -1.44
C ILE A 68 -9.60 8.13 -2.02
N PHE A 69 -10.59 7.25 -2.03
CA PHE A 69 -10.62 6.13 -2.96
C PHE A 69 -11.05 6.64 -4.33
N HIS A 70 -10.09 6.95 -5.20
CA HIS A 70 -10.34 7.59 -6.49
C HIS A 70 -10.83 6.62 -7.57
N ARG A 71 -10.79 5.30 -7.30
CA ARG A 71 -11.27 4.25 -8.19
C ARG A 71 -11.84 3.09 -7.38
N VAL A 72 -13.07 2.68 -7.67
CA VAL A 72 -13.76 1.58 -6.98
C VAL A 72 -14.51 0.72 -7.98
N ILE A 73 -14.35 -0.60 -7.91
CA ILE A 73 -14.93 -1.54 -8.90
C ILE A 73 -15.56 -2.72 -8.17
N PRO A 74 -16.89 -2.93 -8.31
CA PRO A 74 -17.59 -4.08 -7.76
C PRO A 74 -16.96 -5.41 -8.18
N GLY A 75 -16.80 -6.32 -7.21
CA GLY A 75 -16.17 -7.63 -7.39
C GLY A 75 -14.65 -7.60 -7.53
N PHE A 76 -14.03 -6.42 -7.57
CA PHE A 76 -12.61 -6.28 -7.80
C PHE A 76 -11.88 -5.63 -6.63
N MET A 77 -11.96 -4.30 -6.47
CA MET A 77 -11.16 -3.58 -5.47
C MET A 77 -11.60 -2.13 -5.23
N ILE A 78 -11.09 -1.54 -4.15
CA ILE A 78 -11.05 -0.10 -3.90
C ILE A 78 -9.60 0.38 -3.93
N GLN A 79 -9.28 1.44 -4.68
CA GLN A 79 -7.93 1.98 -4.84
C GLN A 79 -7.86 3.44 -4.37
N GLY A 80 -6.84 3.74 -3.58
CA GLY A 80 -6.60 5.04 -2.95
C GLY A 80 -5.12 5.34 -2.78
N GLY A 81 -4.80 6.31 -1.92
CA GLY A 81 -3.41 6.67 -1.59
C GLY A 81 -2.71 7.60 -2.59
N ASP A 82 -3.46 8.21 -3.50
CA ASP A 82 -2.95 9.22 -4.43
C ASP A 82 -3.14 10.66 -3.88
N PRO A 83 -2.07 11.43 -3.61
CA PRO A 83 -2.18 12.83 -3.18
C PRO A 83 -2.85 13.79 -4.19
N LEU A 84 -2.90 13.42 -5.48
CA LEU A 84 -3.65 14.16 -6.51
C LEU A 84 -5.11 13.71 -6.60
N GLY A 85 -5.43 12.48 -6.16
CA GLY A 85 -6.74 11.87 -6.32
C GLY A 85 -7.11 11.55 -7.78
N THR A 86 -6.13 11.45 -8.67
CA THR A 86 -6.31 11.25 -10.13
C THR A 86 -5.89 9.86 -10.62
N GLY A 87 -5.26 9.07 -9.76
CA GLY A 87 -4.59 7.80 -10.07
C GLY A 87 -3.14 7.95 -10.53
N THR A 88 -2.61 9.17 -10.62
CA THR A 88 -1.29 9.44 -11.23
C THR A 88 -0.26 10.01 -10.26
N GLY A 89 -0.67 10.49 -9.09
CA GLY A 89 0.27 11.04 -8.11
C GLY A 89 1.05 9.96 -7.36
N ASN A 90 2.16 10.40 -6.80
CA ASN A 90 3.15 9.59 -6.08
C ASN A 90 3.81 10.45 -4.98
N PRO A 91 4.46 9.84 -3.98
CA PRO A 91 5.03 10.56 -2.85
C PRO A 91 6.41 11.18 -3.14
N GLY A 92 6.80 11.30 -4.41
CA GLY A 92 8.12 11.81 -4.84
C GLY A 92 9.21 10.75 -4.99
N TYR A 93 8.88 9.47 -4.84
CA TYR A 93 9.81 8.35 -5.01
C TYR A 93 9.07 7.08 -5.43
N ARG A 94 9.84 6.09 -5.85
CA ARG A 94 9.39 4.71 -6.13
C ARG A 94 10.28 3.71 -5.40
N PHE A 95 9.77 2.51 -5.16
CA PHE A 95 10.53 1.40 -4.56
C PHE A 95 10.10 0.03 -5.12
N GLN A 96 10.94 -0.96 -4.88
CA GLN A 96 10.81 -2.34 -5.35
C GLN A 96 9.57 -3.06 -4.83
N ASP A 97 9.17 -4.14 -5.52
CA ASP A 97 8.16 -5.08 -5.05
C ASP A 97 8.74 -6.05 -4.00
N GLU A 98 7.89 -6.54 -3.10
CA GLU A 98 8.22 -7.56 -2.09
C GLU A 98 7.29 -8.76 -2.28
N ILE A 99 7.58 -9.56 -3.31
CA ILE A 99 6.78 -10.73 -3.67
C ILE A 99 7.29 -11.96 -2.92
N VAL A 100 6.39 -12.62 -2.17
CA VAL A 100 6.68 -13.88 -1.49
C VAL A 100 5.69 -14.97 -1.91
N PRO A 101 6.11 -16.24 -2.07
CA PRO A 101 5.24 -17.31 -2.56
C PRO A 101 3.99 -17.58 -1.72
N GLU A 102 4.05 -17.27 -0.42
CA GLU A 102 2.97 -17.53 0.54
C GLU A 102 1.83 -16.52 0.45
N LEU A 103 2.02 -15.39 -0.23
CA LEU A 103 1.00 -14.35 -0.37
C LEU A 103 0.43 -14.33 -1.80
N ARG A 104 -0.85 -14.67 -1.91
CA ARG A 104 -1.60 -14.73 -3.17
C ARG A 104 -2.94 -14.01 -3.01
N PHE A 105 -3.53 -13.57 -4.13
CA PHE A 105 -4.88 -12.99 -4.13
C PHE A 105 -5.96 -14.09 -4.09
N ASP A 106 -5.91 -14.94 -3.06
CA ASP A 106 -6.74 -16.14 -2.89
C ASP A 106 -7.94 -15.93 -1.96
N LYS A 107 -8.06 -14.74 -1.36
CA LYS A 107 -9.18 -14.35 -0.48
C LYS A 107 -9.50 -12.86 -0.63
N PRO A 108 -10.72 -12.43 -0.28
CA PRO A 108 -11.10 -11.02 -0.29
C PRO A 108 -10.37 -10.23 0.79
N ALA A 109 -10.47 -8.90 0.69
CA ALA A 109 -9.94 -7.92 1.63
C ALA A 109 -8.43 -7.97 1.84
N LEU A 110 -7.67 -8.28 0.79
CA LEU A 110 -6.21 -8.18 0.81
C LEU A 110 -5.77 -6.76 0.45
N LEU A 111 -4.86 -6.21 1.26
CA LEU A 111 -4.24 -4.90 1.08
C LEU A 111 -2.94 -5.06 0.28
N ALA A 112 -2.84 -4.35 -0.84
CA ALA A 112 -1.70 -4.45 -1.74
C ALA A 112 -1.31 -3.11 -2.39
N MET A 113 -0.07 -3.00 -2.86
CA MET A 113 0.42 -1.79 -3.53
C MET A 113 -0.10 -1.71 -4.97
N ALA A 114 -0.63 -0.55 -5.35
CA ALA A 114 -0.82 -0.23 -6.76
C ALA A 114 0.52 0.19 -7.38
N ASN A 115 0.76 -0.21 -8.62
CA ASN A 115 1.99 0.10 -9.34
C ASN A 115 1.71 0.26 -10.85
N ALA A 116 2.68 0.79 -11.58
CA ALA A 116 2.70 0.95 -13.04
C ALA A 116 3.73 0.00 -13.68
N GLY A 117 3.87 -1.21 -13.12
CA GLY A 117 4.91 -2.18 -13.47
C GLY A 117 5.96 -2.38 -12.37
N PRO A 118 6.93 -3.28 -12.59
CA PRO A 118 7.88 -3.68 -11.56
C PRO A 118 8.63 -2.50 -10.95
N ALA A 119 8.82 -2.53 -9.63
CA ALA A 119 9.55 -1.55 -8.85
C ALA A 119 9.04 -0.09 -8.97
N THR A 120 7.74 0.07 -9.16
CA THR A 120 7.10 1.40 -9.22
C THR A 120 6.14 1.68 -8.05
N ASN A 121 6.31 0.96 -6.93
CA ASN A 121 5.52 1.19 -5.73
C ASN A 121 5.76 2.59 -5.18
N GLY A 122 4.69 3.27 -4.77
CA GLY A 122 4.74 4.64 -4.23
C GLY A 122 3.90 4.77 -2.97
N SER A 123 2.81 5.53 -3.05
CA SER A 123 1.83 5.69 -1.96
C SER A 123 0.49 5.05 -2.26
N GLN A 124 0.21 4.73 -3.53
CA GLN A 124 -1.08 4.18 -3.90
C GLN A 124 -1.19 2.71 -3.49
N PHE A 125 -2.35 2.36 -2.95
CA PHE A 125 -2.69 1.01 -2.51
C PHE A 125 -4.12 0.68 -2.92
N PHE A 126 -4.44 -0.60 -2.90
CA PHE A 126 -5.81 -1.09 -3.07
C PHE A 126 -6.15 -2.17 -2.06
N ILE A 127 -7.45 -2.37 -1.84
CA ILE A 127 -8.00 -3.46 -1.04
C ILE A 127 -8.95 -4.26 -1.93
N THR A 128 -8.73 -5.56 -2.04
CA THR A 128 -9.55 -6.41 -2.91
C THR A 128 -10.92 -6.65 -2.32
N GLU A 129 -11.95 -6.64 -3.16
CA GLU A 129 -13.26 -7.20 -2.81
C GLU A 129 -13.33 -8.68 -3.18
N GLY A 130 -12.76 -9.06 -4.34
CA GLY A 130 -12.69 -10.44 -4.83
C GLY A 130 -11.31 -11.07 -4.70
N THR A 131 -11.05 -12.08 -5.53
CA THR A 131 -9.80 -12.87 -5.56
C THR A 131 -9.11 -12.75 -6.93
N PRO A 132 -8.54 -11.58 -7.28
CA PRO A 132 -7.95 -11.36 -8.59
C PRO A 132 -6.58 -12.04 -8.73
N ASP A 133 -6.56 -13.36 -8.90
CA ASP A 133 -5.32 -14.15 -8.92
C ASP A 133 -4.33 -13.75 -10.03
N HIS A 134 -4.80 -13.12 -11.12
CA HIS A 134 -3.94 -12.57 -12.17
C HIS A 134 -3.03 -11.41 -11.69
N LEU A 135 -3.26 -10.86 -10.49
CA LEU A 135 -2.41 -9.88 -9.83
C LEU A 135 -1.33 -10.53 -8.94
N THR A 136 -1.45 -11.83 -8.65
CA THR A 136 -0.49 -12.57 -7.82
C THR A 136 0.89 -12.51 -8.46
N GLY A 137 1.89 -12.14 -7.67
CA GLY A 137 3.27 -11.97 -8.14
C GLY A 137 3.55 -10.67 -8.92
N ARG A 138 2.54 -9.81 -9.09
CA ARG A 138 2.66 -8.51 -9.79
C ARG A 138 2.49 -7.30 -8.87
N HIS A 139 1.88 -7.51 -7.70
CA HIS A 139 1.64 -6.50 -6.69
C HIS A 139 2.04 -7.02 -5.31
N THR A 140 2.75 -6.20 -4.54
CA THR A 140 3.09 -6.53 -3.16
C THR A 140 1.83 -6.57 -2.30
N ILE A 141 1.45 -7.76 -1.82
CA ILE A 141 0.45 -7.92 -0.77
C ILE A 141 1.14 -7.65 0.56
N PHE A 142 0.62 -6.71 1.34
CA PHE A 142 1.23 -6.29 2.61
C PHE A 142 0.26 -6.23 3.79
N GLY A 143 -0.98 -6.69 3.60
CA GLY A 143 -1.91 -6.87 4.71
C GLY A 143 -3.23 -7.53 4.33
N ALA A 144 -4.09 -7.70 5.33
CA ALA A 144 -5.47 -8.18 5.18
C ALA A 144 -6.40 -7.39 6.12
N CYS A 145 -7.57 -7.00 5.62
CA CYS A 145 -8.48 -6.06 6.28
C CYS A 145 -9.80 -6.70 6.70
N GLU A 146 -10.35 -6.21 7.81
CA GLU A 146 -11.68 -6.57 8.30
C GLU A 146 -12.48 -5.32 8.76
N PRO A 147 -13.81 -5.32 8.62
CA PRO A 147 -14.61 -6.37 8.00
C PRO A 147 -14.53 -6.30 6.47
N ALA A 148 -14.47 -7.46 5.81
CA ALA A 148 -14.43 -7.54 4.34
C ALA A 148 -15.69 -6.95 3.68
N THR A 149 -16.83 -6.98 4.38
CA THR A 149 -18.12 -6.45 3.88
C THR A 149 -18.05 -4.95 3.55
N LEU A 150 -17.29 -4.18 4.33
CA LEU A 150 -17.14 -2.74 4.10
C LEU A 150 -16.44 -2.43 2.77
N VAL A 151 -15.53 -3.30 2.31
CA VAL A 151 -14.93 -3.15 0.98
C VAL A 151 -16.01 -3.23 -0.09
N GLY A 152 -16.92 -4.21 0.03
CA GLY A 152 -18.05 -4.37 -0.88
C GLY A 152 -19.06 -3.21 -0.82
N GLU A 153 -19.32 -2.65 0.35
CA GLU A 153 -20.15 -1.45 0.47
C GLU A 153 -19.55 -0.25 -0.27
N ILE A 154 -18.23 -0.08 -0.19
CA ILE A 154 -17.51 1.00 -0.88
C ILE A 154 -17.44 0.76 -2.39
N THR A 155 -17.23 -0.46 -2.87
CA THR A 155 -17.18 -0.73 -4.32
C THR A 155 -18.51 -0.49 -5.02
N ARG A 156 -19.63 -0.59 -4.31
CA ARG A 156 -20.99 -0.43 -4.85
C ARG A 156 -21.53 1.01 -4.77
N VAL A 157 -20.74 1.98 -4.32
CA VAL A 157 -21.18 3.39 -4.39
C VAL A 157 -21.37 3.82 -5.85
N LYS A 158 -22.20 4.84 -6.08
CA LYS A 158 -22.39 5.38 -7.43
C LYS A 158 -21.06 5.91 -7.97
N THR A 159 -20.66 5.44 -9.15
CA THR A 159 -19.45 5.87 -9.84
C THR A 159 -19.78 6.67 -11.11
N GLY A 160 -18.87 7.56 -11.48
CA GLY A 160 -18.83 8.24 -12.76
C GLY A 160 -17.76 7.63 -13.68
N PRO A 161 -17.27 8.38 -14.67
CA PRO A 161 -16.23 7.91 -15.59
C PRO A 161 -14.98 7.42 -14.86
N ARG A 162 -14.34 6.38 -15.40
CA ARG A 162 -13.12 5.74 -14.86
C ARG A 162 -13.30 5.15 -13.46
N ASP A 163 -14.51 4.68 -13.15
CA ASP A 163 -14.86 4.02 -11.89
C ASP A 163 -14.64 4.91 -10.64
N ARG A 164 -14.63 6.24 -10.83
CA ARG A 164 -14.47 7.19 -9.74
C ARG A 164 -15.80 7.36 -9.00
N PRO A 165 -15.85 7.27 -7.66
CA PRO A 165 -17.05 7.63 -6.90
C PRO A 165 -17.56 9.04 -7.25
N VAL A 166 -18.88 9.18 -7.41
CA VAL A 166 -19.53 10.50 -7.58
C VAL A 166 -19.44 11.30 -6.29
N ASP A 167 -19.75 10.64 -5.18
CA ASP A 167 -19.52 11.16 -3.84
C ASP A 167 -18.22 10.56 -3.29
N ASP A 168 -17.26 11.42 -2.95
CA ASP A 168 -15.94 10.98 -2.52
C ASP A 168 -16.00 10.11 -1.25
N VAL A 169 -15.37 8.94 -1.32
CA VAL A 169 -15.09 8.11 -0.15
C VAL A 169 -13.73 8.52 0.40
N VAL A 170 -13.75 9.34 1.46
CA VAL A 170 -12.56 10.00 2.02
C VAL A 170 -11.98 9.14 3.14
N ILE A 171 -10.67 8.93 3.12
CA ILE A 171 -9.85 8.45 4.23
C ILE A 171 -9.71 9.59 5.22
N LYS A 172 -10.45 9.53 6.32
CA LYS A 172 -10.40 10.56 7.37
C LYS A 172 -9.08 10.48 8.14
N LYS A 173 -8.66 9.27 8.49
CA LYS A 173 -7.47 9.02 9.31
C LYS A 173 -7.00 7.59 9.19
N ILE A 174 -5.68 7.39 9.27
CA ILE A 174 -5.09 6.06 9.48
C ILE A 174 -4.37 6.01 10.84
N THR A 175 -4.78 5.09 11.70
CA THR A 175 -4.16 4.90 13.04
C THR A 175 -3.38 3.60 13.07
N ILE A 176 -2.12 3.66 13.52
CA ILE A 176 -1.24 2.51 13.64
C ILE A 176 -1.16 2.06 15.10
N ALA A 177 -1.43 0.78 15.34
CA ALA A 177 -1.37 0.15 16.65
C ALA A 177 -0.93 -1.31 16.54
N ARG A 178 -0.56 -1.93 17.65
CA ARG A 178 -0.46 -3.39 17.77
C ARG A 178 -1.78 -3.92 18.32
N GLY A 179 -2.32 -4.95 17.68
CA GLY A 179 -3.59 -5.55 18.05
C GLY A 179 -3.47 -6.88 18.78
N LYS A 180 -4.61 -7.51 19.06
CA LYS A 180 -4.64 -8.96 19.30
C LYS A 180 -4.58 -9.67 17.93
N PRO A 181 -3.90 -10.82 17.81
CA PRO A 181 -3.93 -11.63 16.59
C PRO A 181 -5.38 -11.89 16.15
N ALA A 182 -5.68 -11.65 14.87
CA ALA A 182 -7.00 -11.99 14.33
C ALA A 182 -7.22 -13.51 14.45
N LYS A 183 -8.39 -13.91 14.97
CA LYS A 183 -8.77 -15.32 15.05
C LYS A 183 -9.03 -15.84 13.64
N GLY A 184 -8.04 -16.42 12.98
CA GLY A 184 -8.19 -17.02 11.65
C GLY A 184 -7.05 -16.76 10.66
N ALA A 185 -6.07 -15.91 10.99
CA ALA A 185 -4.86 -15.75 10.19
C ALA A 185 -3.94 -16.97 10.35
N LYS A 186 -4.31 -18.10 9.74
CA LYS A 186 -3.33 -19.14 9.42
C LYS A 186 -2.53 -18.67 8.21
N VAL A 187 -1.53 -17.82 8.46
CA VAL A 187 -0.38 -17.78 7.56
C VAL A 187 0.27 -19.15 7.70
N ALA A 188 0.40 -19.88 6.58
CA ALA A 188 1.01 -21.19 6.55
C ALA A 188 2.33 -21.15 7.33
N LYS A 189 2.50 -22.10 8.25
CA LYS A 189 3.75 -22.27 9.01
C LYS A 189 4.90 -22.31 8.00
N ALA A 190 5.91 -21.49 8.25
CA ALA A 190 7.20 -21.54 7.55
C ALA A 190 7.66 -23.00 7.44
N ALA A 191 7.81 -23.49 6.21
CA ALA A 191 8.52 -24.73 5.96
C ALA A 191 9.98 -24.51 6.39
N LYS A 192 10.42 -25.38 7.30
CA LYS A 192 11.76 -25.42 7.88
C LYS A 192 12.82 -25.48 6.77
N PRO A 193 13.90 -24.67 6.82
CA PRO A 193 15.03 -24.87 5.92
C PRO A 193 15.81 -26.10 6.38
N GLU A 194 15.94 -27.08 5.50
CA GLU A 194 16.91 -28.16 5.65
C GLU A 194 18.30 -27.64 5.24
N LYS A 195 19.29 -27.90 6.12
CA LYS A 195 20.70 -27.48 6.08
C LYS A 195 21.45 -28.16 4.91
N ALA A 196 22.64 -27.78 4.43
CA ALA A 196 23.74 -26.92 4.87
C ALA A 196 24.51 -26.50 3.60
N GLU A 197 25.32 -25.44 3.57
CA GLU A 197 26.72 -25.54 3.99
C GLU A 197 27.28 -24.19 4.50
N LYS A 198 28.16 -24.31 5.49
CA LYS A 198 28.70 -23.25 6.36
C LYS A 198 30.05 -22.77 5.88
N THR A 199 30.25 -21.45 5.92
CA THR A 199 31.45 -20.74 6.43
C THR A 199 31.01 -19.27 6.62
N GLY A 200 31.17 -18.53 7.71
CA GLY A 200 31.80 -18.66 9.01
C GLY A 200 32.07 -17.22 9.52
N LYS A 201 31.59 -16.89 10.74
CA LYS A 201 31.79 -15.67 11.57
C LYS A 201 31.14 -14.35 11.08
N ALA A 202 30.11 -13.81 11.76
CA ALA A 202 30.12 -13.01 13.01
C ALA A 202 30.93 -11.70 12.83
N GLU A 203 30.40 -10.49 13.02
CA GLU A 203 29.62 -10.00 14.17
C GLU A 203 28.71 -8.81 13.83
N ASP A 204 27.68 -8.65 14.67
CA ASP A 204 26.82 -7.48 14.86
C ASP A 204 27.58 -6.15 14.89
N LYS A 205 27.07 -5.16 14.15
CA LYS A 205 26.74 -3.81 14.62
C LYS A 205 26.26 -2.91 13.47
N ALA A 206 25.25 -2.09 13.78
CA ALA A 206 24.84 -0.86 13.10
C ALA A 206 23.80 -0.94 11.95
N ALA A 207 22.56 -1.29 12.32
CA ALA A 207 21.36 -0.88 11.57
C ALA A 207 20.89 0.57 11.89
N ASP A 208 21.75 1.38 12.51
CA ASP A 208 21.42 2.74 12.98
C ASP A 208 22.21 3.85 12.24
N LYS A 209 22.80 3.57 11.06
CA LYS A 209 23.69 4.54 10.37
C LYS A 209 23.54 4.66 8.86
N ALA A 210 22.38 4.32 8.29
CA ALA A 210 22.13 4.39 6.84
C ALA A 210 21.13 5.48 6.38
N LEU A 211 20.75 6.41 7.25
CA LEU A 211 19.82 7.51 6.92
C LEU A 211 20.42 8.93 6.97
N ASP A 212 21.75 9.08 7.17
CA ASP A 212 22.36 10.40 7.44
C ASP A 212 23.48 10.82 6.46
N LYS A 213 23.54 10.27 5.23
CA LYS A 213 24.56 10.65 4.22
C LYS A 213 24.03 10.87 2.81
N ALA A 214 22.81 11.38 2.65
CA ALA A 214 22.29 11.79 1.34
C ALA A 214 21.60 13.17 1.37
N ALA A 215 22.00 14.06 2.28
CA ALA A 215 21.42 15.40 2.41
C ALA A 215 22.30 16.54 1.86
N ASP A 216 23.45 16.27 1.25
CA ASP A 216 24.34 17.35 0.77
C ASP A 216 24.96 17.05 -0.59
N LYS A 217 24.21 17.39 -1.65
CA LYS A 217 24.64 17.91 -2.96
C LYS A 217 23.45 17.84 -3.92
N ALA A 218 22.73 18.95 -4.04
CA ALA A 218 21.85 19.19 -5.17
C ALA A 218 22.70 19.46 -6.43
N PRO A 219 22.57 18.68 -7.51
CA PRO A 219 23.05 19.14 -8.81
C PRO A 219 22.07 20.16 -9.39
N LYS A 220 22.64 21.27 -9.87
CA LYS A 220 21.96 22.36 -10.56
C LYS A 220 21.33 21.87 -11.86
N SER A 221 20.19 22.48 -12.17
CA SER A 221 19.44 22.49 -13.43
C SER A 221 20.24 22.16 -14.70
N ALA A 222 19.80 21.14 -15.43
CA ALA A 222 19.97 21.03 -16.87
C ALA A 222 18.79 20.24 -17.47
N ASP A 223 18.36 20.70 -18.63
CA ASP A 223 17.11 20.47 -19.32
C ASP A 223 16.69 19.00 -19.54
N ILE A 224 15.42 18.70 -19.25
CA ILE A 224 14.77 17.46 -19.73
C ILE A 224 13.66 17.87 -20.69
N LYS A 225 13.92 17.64 -21.98
CA LYS A 225 12.91 17.69 -23.04
C LYS A 225 11.77 16.73 -22.69
N ALA A 226 10.55 17.25 -22.78
CA ALA A 226 9.34 16.47 -22.64
C ALA A 226 9.24 15.45 -23.79
N GLU A 227 9.40 14.16 -23.47
CA GLU A 227 8.97 13.09 -24.35
C GLU A 227 7.62 12.56 -23.83
N LYS A 228 6.64 12.61 -24.73
CA LYS A 228 5.22 12.31 -24.48
C LYS A 228 5.05 10.80 -24.21
N PRO A 229 4.51 10.36 -23.06
CA PRO A 229 4.21 8.94 -22.88
C PRO A 229 3.02 8.54 -23.75
N ALA A 230 3.21 7.45 -24.51
CA ALA A 230 2.17 6.81 -25.29
C ALA A 230 1.07 6.27 -24.38
N ALA A 231 -0.19 6.52 -24.77
CA ALA A 231 -1.36 6.01 -24.07
C ALA A 231 -1.46 4.50 -24.27
N GLU A 232 -1.16 3.72 -23.24
CA GLU A 232 -1.46 2.29 -23.23
C GLU A 232 -2.91 2.07 -22.77
N LYS A 233 -3.65 1.35 -23.60
CA LYS A 233 -5.10 1.12 -23.52
C LYS A 233 -5.39 0.19 -22.34
N ALA A 234 -6.26 0.62 -21.43
CA ALA A 234 -6.77 -0.25 -20.36
C ALA A 234 -7.43 -1.51 -20.96
N PRO A 235 -7.24 -2.71 -20.37
CA PRO A 235 -7.91 -3.91 -20.84
C PRO A 235 -9.43 -3.81 -20.61
N ALA A 236 -10.19 -4.15 -21.65
CA ALA A 236 -11.65 -4.10 -21.65
C ALA A 236 -12.25 -5.14 -20.68
N ALA A 237 -13.34 -4.75 -19.99
CA ALA A 237 -14.14 -5.66 -19.19
C ALA A 237 -14.79 -6.75 -20.07
N PRO A 238 -14.92 -8.00 -19.59
CA PRO A 238 -15.61 -9.05 -20.32
C PRO A 238 -17.12 -8.74 -20.45
N PRO A 239 -17.78 -9.16 -21.54
CA PRO A 239 -19.21 -8.90 -21.74
C PRO A 239 -20.06 -9.67 -20.73
N ALA A 240 -21.15 -9.02 -20.28
CA ALA A 240 -22.16 -9.62 -19.42
C ALA A 240 -22.90 -10.78 -20.14
N PRO A 241 -23.34 -11.82 -19.41
CA PRO A 241 -24.10 -12.92 -19.99
C PRO A 241 -25.48 -12.46 -20.44
N ALA A 242 -25.87 -12.83 -21.66
CA ALA A 242 -27.21 -12.59 -22.20
C ALA A 242 -28.25 -13.52 -21.55
N HIS A 243 -29.44 -12.98 -21.26
CA HIS A 243 -30.65 -13.74 -20.94
C HIS A 243 -31.40 -14.11 -22.21
#